data_AF-A0A2E8GR13-F1
#
_entry.id   AF-A0A2E8GR13-F1
#
_cell.length_a   1.000
_cell.length_b   1.000
_cell.length_c   1.000
_cell.angle_alpha   90.00
_cell.angle_beta   90.00
_cell.angle_gamma   90.00
#
_symmetry.space_group_name_H-M   'P 1'
#
loop_
_entity.id
_entity.type
_entity.pdbx_description
1 polymer ?
#
loop_
_entity_poly.entity_id
_entity_poly.type
_entity_poly.pdbx_seq_one_letter_code
_entity_poly.pdbx_strand_id
1 'polypeptide(L)' 'MAWFRQHSAQLNTSVQIRGWVRTHRDSKNLTLLRLNDGSNQSGIQIIAEPTRRAGTRSPAPPRELRWR' A
#
# COMPACT_ATOMS: atom_id res chain seq x y z
N MET A 1 -20.14 31.67 8.21
CA MET A 1 -18.79 31.06 8.10
C MET A 1 -18.83 29.67 8.71
N ALA A 2 -18.95 28.62 7.90
CA ALA A 2 -19.01 27.24 8.40
C ALA A 2 -17.73 26.50 7.99
N TRP A 3 -16.81 26.31 8.94
CA TRP A 3 -15.51 25.63 8.75
C TRP A 3 -15.50 24.21 9.32
N PHE A 4 -16.57 23.45 9.09
CA PHE A 4 -16.54 22.01 9.25
C PHE A 4 -17.13 21.40 7.98
N ARG A 5 -16.25 20.96 7.07
CA ARG A 5 -16.69 20.14 5.95
C ARG A 5 -17.27 18.86 6.52
N GLN A 6 -18.44 18.49 6.05
CA GLN A 6 -19.08 17.20 6.29
C GLN A 6 -18.16 16.10 5.72
N HIS A 7 -17.30 15.50 6.55
CA HIS A 7 -16.33 14.48 6.13
C HIS A 7 -16.97 13.15 5.69
N SER A 8 -18.27 12.96 5.93
CA SER A 8 -18.98 11.73 5.59
C SER A 8 -19.25 11.55 4.10
N ALA A 9 -19.16 12.63 3.30
CA ALA A 9 -19.45 12.59 1.86
C ALA A 9 -18.50 11.69 1.05
N GLN A 10 -17.34 11.32 1.61
CA GLN A 10 -16.30 10.55 0.92
C GLN A 10 -16.24 9.10 1.40
N LEU A 11 -17.07 8.70 2.38
CA LEU A 11 -17.13 7.32 2.83
C LEU A 11 -17.60 6.40 1.70
N ASN A 12 -17.02 5.20 1.62
CA ASN A 12 -17.32 4.20 0.58
C ASN A 12 -17.07 4.66 -0.86
N THR A 13 -16.32 5.75 -1.06
CA THR A 13 -15.90 6.19 -2.39
C THR A 13 -14.44 5.82 -2.64
N SER A 14 -14.10 5.59 -3.92
CA SER A 14 -12.71 5.45 -4.31
C SER A 14 -12.06 6.83 -4.33
N VAL A 15 -10.88 6.96 -3.71
CA VAL A 15 -10.10 8.20 -3.66
C VAL A 15 -8.65 7.93 -4.03
N GLN A 16 -8.02 8.90 -4.71
CA GLN A 16 -6.59 8.87 -4.98
C GLN A 16 -5.86 9.73 -3.96
N ILE A 17 -4.85 9.17 -3.30
CA ILE A 17 -4.02 9.86 -2.32
C ILE A 17 -2.55 9.71 -2.74
N ARG A 18 -1.75 10.77 -2.55
CA ARG A 18 -0.31 10.80 -2.86
C ARG A 18 0.44 11.29 -1.64
N GLY A 19 1.57 10.67 -1.33
CA GLY A 19 2.36 11.03 -0.16
C GLY A 19 3.51 10.07 0.08
N TRP A 20 4.06 10.12 1.28
CA TRP A 20 5.20 9.32 1.71
C TRP A 20 4.78 8.28 2.74
N VAL A 21 5.25 7.05 2.56
CA VAL A 21 5.02 5.97 3.51
C VAL A 21 5.87 6.24 4.76
N ARG A 22 5.20 6.42 5.91
CA ARG A 22 5.80 6.60 7.24
C ARG A 22 6.08 5.26 7.92
N THR A 23 5.19 4.29 7.70
CA THR A 23 5.29 2.97 8.33
C THR A 23 4.79 1.92 7.36
N HIS A 24 5.52 0.81 7.30
CA HIS A 24 5.17 -0.38 6.54
C HIS A 24 5.27 -1.58 7.48
N ARG A 25 4.15 -2.24 7.76
CA ARG A 25 4.10 -3.46 8.56
C ARG A 25 3.48 -4.57 7.72
N ASP A 26 4.29 -5.56 7.42
CA ASP A 26 3.87 -6.70 6.64
C ASP A 26 3.37 -7.85 7.53
N SER A 27 2.42 -8.62 7.04
CA SER A 27 1.92 -9.84 7.63
C SER A 27 1.52 -10.81 6.51
N LYS A 28 1.39 -12.10 6.81
CA LYS A 28 1.17 -13.13 5.78
C LYS A 28 0.02 -12.83 4.81
N ASN A 29 -1.05 -12.20 5.28
CA ASN A 29 -2.30 -12.01 4.53
C ASN A 29 -2.65 -10.54 4.29
N LEU A 30 -1.96 -9.60 4.93
CA LEU A 30 -2.27 -8.18 4.86
C LEU A 30 -1.03 -7.35 5.17
N THR A 31 -1.00 -6.15 4.62
CA THR A 31 0.04 -5.17 4.82
C THR A 31 -0.62 -3.90 5.34
N LEU A 32 -0.12 -3.37 6.46
CA LEU A 32 -0.55 -2.08 6.99
C LEU A 32 0.46 -1.01 6.61
N LEU A 33 -0.01 0.00 5.88
CA LEU A 33 0.76 1.17 5.50
C LEU A 33 0.24 2.39 6.25
N ARG A 34 1.14 3.23 6.74
CA ARG A 34 0.79 4.59 7.18
C ARG A 34 1.33 5.59 6.17
N LEU A 35 0.44 6.28 5.46
CA LEU A 35 0.77 7.26 4.44
C LEU A 35 0.59 8.68 4.99
N ASN A 36 1.58 9.55 4.76
CA ASN A 36 1.48 10.97 5.09
C ASN A 36 1.53 11.79 3.79
N ASP A 37 0.49 12.57 3.55
CA ASP A 37 0.31 13.46 2.39
C ASP A 37 0.55 14.95 2.72
N GLY A 38 0.96 15.27 3.95
CA GLY A 38 1.22 16.61 4.45
C GLY A 38 0.00 17.33 5.05
N SER A 39 -1.21 16.76 4.94
CA SER A 39 -2.43 17.40 5.42
C SER A 39 -2.64 17.29 6.94
N ASN A 40 -2.11 16.24 7.57
CA ASN A 40 -2.19 15.99 9.01
C ASN A 40 -0.94 15.23 9.48
N GLN A 41 -0.45 15.54 10.68
CA GLN A 41 0.68 14.86 11.32
C GLN A 41 0.45 13.35 11.51
N SER A 42 -0.79 12.91 11.75
CA SER A 42 -1.13 11.50 11.93
C SER A 42 -1.13 10.69 10.63
N GLY A 43 -1.34 11.32 9.46
CA GLY A 43 -1.53 10.61 8.19
C GLY A 43 -2.71 9.63 8.17
N ILE A 44 -2.78 8.80 7.12
CA ILE A 44 -3.86 7.84 6.84
C ILE A 44 -3.33 6.41 6.95
N GLN A 45 -4.11 5.50 7.56
CA GLN A 45 -3.81 4.07 7.59
C GLN A 45 -4.47 3.39 6.39
N ILE A 46 -3.68 2.62 5.64
CA ILE A 46 -4.11 1.85 4.48
C ILE A 46 -3.86 0.37 4.82
N ILE A 47 -4.87 -0.46 4.60
CA ILE A 47 -4.76 -1.92 4.67
C ILE A 47 -4.78 -2.41 3.24
N ALA A 48 -3.71 -3.08 2.82
CA ALA A 48 -3.59 -3.68 1.50
C ALA A 48 -3.45 -5.19 1.65
N GLU A 49 -4.06 -5.94 0.75
CA GLU A 49 -3.74 -7.36 0.61
C GLU A 49 -2.41 -7.49 -0.14
N PRO A 50 -1.50 -8.39 0.28
CA PRO A 50 -0.29 -8.64 -0.48
C PRO A 50 -0.70 -9.12 -1.86
N THR A 51 -0.20 -8.46 -2.91
CA THR A 51 -0.44 -8.89 -4.28
C THR A 51 0.02 -10.32 -4.40
N ARG A 52 -0.93 -11.27 -4.43
CA ARG A 52 -0.66 -12.64 -4.81
C ARG A 52 -0.17 -12.56 -6.24
N ARG A 53 1.15 -12.66 -6.45
CA ARG A 53 1.69 -12.82 -7.80
C ARG A 53 1.02 -14.08 -8.35
N ALA A 54 0.04 -13.91 -9.24
CA ALA A 54 -0.45 -15.00 -10.08
C ALA A 54 0.82 -15.58 -10.72
N GLY A 55 1.12 -16.84 -10.40
CA GLY A 55 2.47 -17.38 -10.50
C GLY A 55 3.11 -17.13 -11.87
N THR A 56 3.96 -16.12 -11.97
CA THR A 56 5.12 -16.21 -12.85
C THR A 56 6.06 -17.18 -12.14
N ARG A 57 5.94 -18.46 -12.48
CA ARG A 57 7.09 -19.36 -12.37
C ARG A 57 8.21 -18.64 -13.10
N SER A 58 9.12 -18.00 -12.37
CA SER A 58 10.41 -17.64 -12.95
C SER A 58 10.93 -18.92 -13.57
N PRO A 59 11.20 -18.98 -14.89
CA PRO A 59 11.79 -20.18 -15.45
C PRO A 59 13.05 -20.45 -14.64
N ALA A 60 13.20 -21.70 -14.19
CA ALA A 60 14.40 -22.10 -13.47
C ALA A 60 15.60 -21.64 -14.30
N PRO A 61 16.60 -20.99 -13.70
CA PRO A 61 17.77 -20.57 -14.45
C PRO A 61 18.33 -21.78 -15.20
N PRO A 62 18.75 -21.63 -16.48
CA PRO A 62 19.33 -22.73 -17.23
C PRO A 62 20.38 -23.43 -16.38
N ARG A 63 20.34 -24.77 -16.35
CA ARG A 63 21.21 -25.63 -15.52
C ARG A 63 22.72 -25.46 -15.81
N GLU A 64 23.09 -24.61 -16.76
CA GLU A 64 24.44 -24.46 -17.30
C GLU A 64 25.27 -23.33 -16.68
N LEU A 65 24.72 -22.49 -15.80
CA LEU A 65 25.51 -21.55 -14.99
C LEU A 65 25.84 -22.18 -13.63
N ARG A 66 26.60 -23.27 -13.66
CA ARG A 66 27.43 -23.65 -12.50
C ARG A 66 28.80 -23.06 -12.73
N TRP A 67 29.13 -22.04 -11.95
CA TRP A 67 30.44 -21.40 -11.89
C TRP A 67 31.55 -22.46 -11.90
N ARG A 68 32.40 -22.43 -12.93
CA ARG A 68 33.80 -22.85 -12.81
C ARG A 68 34.60 -21.71 -12.20
#